data_AF-A0A1V5Z3V6-F1
#
_entry.id   AF-A0A1V5Z3V6-F1
#
_cell.length_a   1.000
_cell.length_b   1.000
_cell.length_c   1.000
_cell.angle_alpha   90.00
_cell.angle_beta   90.00
_cell.angle_gamma   90.00
#
_symmetry.space_group_name_H-M   'P 1'
#
loop_
_entity.id
_entity.type
_entity.pdbx_description
1 polymer ?
#
loop_
_entity_poly.entity_id
_entity_poly.type
_entity_poly.pdbx_seq_one_letter_code
_entity_poly.pdbx_strand_id
1 'polypeptide(L)'
;MGEIYPLLKSMDSLIIATPVMTMGVPGHLKSLMDRCQVFYCAKYERKNSLIPKEKRKTRRTLLLSISGMNLPNNFDGIKISVKAFCDIIDCKLSDELLIRDMDNKVDLDRYPDLMKEGFDKGFALGSALVSHP
;
A
#
# COMPACT_ATOMS: atom_id res chain seq x y z
N MET A 1 8.90 13.67 10.72
CA MET A 1 8.56 13.59 9.28
C MET A 1 9.65 14.02 8.33
N GLY A 2 10.56 14.93 8.71
CA GLY A 2 11.69 15.28 7.83
C GLY A 2 12.46 14.06 7.32
N GLU A 3 12.51 12.99 8.11
CA GLU A 3 13.18 11.72 7.77
C GLU A 3 12.38 10.81 6.84
N ILE A 4 11.04 10.86 6.84
CA ILE A 4 10.23 9.95 6.01
C ILE A 4 10.12 10.41 4.56
N TYR A 5 10.15 11.73 4.31
CA TYR A 5 10.04 12.23 2.94
C TYR A 5 11.23 11.83 2.06
N PRO A 6 12.49 11.87 2.53
CA PRO A 6 13.61 11.25 1.83
C PRO A 6 13.36 9.78 1.48
N LEU A 7 12.90 8.97 2.43
CA LEU A 7 12.58 7.55 2.20
C LEU A 7 11.48 7.38 1.14
N LEU A 8 10.39 8.16 1.24
CA LEU A 8 9.32 8.15 0.25
C LEU A 8 9.76 8.64 -1.13
N LYS A 9 10.81 9.45 -1.24
CA LYS A 9 11.37 9.88 -2.54
C LYS A 9 12.33 8.85 -3.12
N SER A 10 13.11 8.18 -2.27
CA SER A 10 14.14 7.25 -2.69
C SER A 10 13.64 5.82 -2.89
N MET A 11 12.53 5.41 -2.26
CA MET A 11 12.02 4.03 -2.37
C MET A 11 11.64 3.64 -3.80
N ASP A 12 11.92 2.38 -4.14
CA ASP A 12 11.66 1.80 -5.47
C ASP A 12 10.28 1.14 -5.55
N SER A 13 9.71 0.69 -4.44
CA SER A 13 8.32 0.22 -4.32
C SER A 13 7.85 0.30 -2.87
N LEU A 14 6.55 0.11 -2.67
CA LEU A 14 5.91 0.20 -1.36
C LEU A 14 5.07 -1.05 -1.06
N ILE A 15 5.16 -1.55 0.17
CA ILE A 15 4.18 -2.50 0.70
C ILE A 15 3.42 -1.80 1.81
N ILE A 16 2.09 -1.80 1.74
CA ILE A 16 1.22 -1.31 2.81
C ILE A 16 0.56 -2.54 3.43
N ALA A 17 0.98 -2.90 4.64
CA ALA A 17 0.34 -3.95 5.44
C ALA A 17 -0.53 -3.30 6.53
N THR A 18 -1.84 -3.52 6.48
CA THR A 18 -2.77 -2.85 7.40
C THR A 18 -4.01 -3.67 7.70
N PRO A 19 -4.45 -3.78 8.96
CA PRO A 19 -5.78 -4.30 9.26
C PRO A 19 -6.87 -3.29 8.88
N VAL A 20 -8.10 -3.77 8.75
CA VAL A 20 -9.31 -2.96 8.75
C VAL A 20 -9.63 -2.51 10.17
N MET A 21 -9.65 -1.19 10.39
CA MET A 21 -10.09 -0.55 11.63
C MET A 21 -11.23 0.40 11.28
N THR A 22 -12.45 0.09 11.75
CA THR A 22 -13.65 0.89 11.47
C THR A 22 -13.85 1.18 9.97
N MET A 23 -13.77 0.14 9.13
CA MET A 23 -13.89 0.22 7.65
C MET A 23 -12.82 1.05 6.94
N GLY A 24 -11.74 1.43 7.64
CA GLY A 24 -10.63 2.19 7.10
C GLY A 24 -9.27 1.69 7.58
N VAL A 25 -8.24 2.50 7.34
CA VAL A 25 -6.88 2.24 7.84
C VAL A 25 -6.71 2.75 9.29
N PRO A 26 -5.81 2.16 10.10
CA PRO A 26 -5.52 2.63 11.45
C PRO A 26 -5.08 4.10 11.49
N GLY A 27 -5.38 4.79 12.60
CA GLY A 27 -5.09 6.22 12.77
C GLY A 27 -3.62 6.59 12.58
N HIS A 28 -2.68 5.72 12.95
CA HIS A 28 -1.24 5.93 12.71
C HIS A 28 -0.90 5.96 11.21
N LEU A 29 -1.42 4.99 10.45
CA LEU A 29 -1.22 4.95 8.99
C LEU A 29 -1.92 6.12 8.32
N LYS A 30 -3.15 6.46 8.74
CA LYS A 30 -3.86 7.63 8.23
C LYS A 30 -3.10 8.93 8.50
N SER A 31 -2.53 9.08 9.69
CA SER A 31 -1.70 10.24 10.05
C SER A 31 -0.45 10.35 9.18
N LEU A 32 0.18 9.22 8.83
CA LEU A 32 1.29 9.21 7.85
C LEU A 32 0.82 9.69 6.47
N MET A 33 -0.29 9.14 5.99
CA MET A 33 -0.88 9.48 4.68
C MET A 33 -1.25 10.97 4.61
N ASP A 34 -1.92 11.50 5.62
CA ASP A 34 -2.35 12.91 5.67
C ASP A 34 -1.19 13.89 5.71
N ARG A 35 -0.06 13.48 6.30
CA ARG A 35 1.15 14.32 6.28
C ARG A 35 1.84 14.34 4.93
N CYS A 36 1.46 13.47 3.99
CA CYS A 36 1.94 13.49 2.62
C CYS A 36 1.18 14.49 1.71
N GLN A 37 0.31 15.34 2.26
CA GLN A 37 -0.31 16.44 1.50
C GLN A 37 0.70 17.40 0.87
N VAL A 38 1.93 17.46 1.36
CA VAL A 38 3.03 18.18 0.67
C VAL A 38 3.33 17.61 -0.73
N PHE A 39 3.21 16.28 -0.92
CA PHE A 39 3.35 15.64 -2.23
C PHE A 39 2.16 15.97 -3.12
N TYR A 40 0.95 16.02 -2.56
CA TYR A 40 -0.24 16.46 -3.28
C TYR A 40 -0.05 17.88 -3.80
N CYS A 41 0.31 18.84 -2.93
CA CYS A 41 0.52 20.22 -3.33
C CYS A 41 1.65 20.36 -4.37
N ALA A 42 2.73 19.61 -4.22
CA ALA A 42 3.81 19.60 -5.21
C ALA A 42 3.34 19.08 -6.57
N LYS A 43 2.61 17.95 -6.58
CA LYS A 43 2.14 17.28 -7.81
C LYS A 43 1.01 18.03 -8.50
N TYR A 44 -0.05 18.37 -7.79
CA TYR A 44 -1.29 18.86 -8.38
C TYR A 44 -1.38 20.38 -8.39
N GLU A 45 -0.92 21.08 -7.36
CA GLU A 45 -1.00 22.54 -7.32
C GLU A 45 0.19 23.18 -8.06
N ARG A 46 1.41 22.74 -7.75
CA ARG A 46 2.65 23.28 -8.35
C ARG A 46 3.07 22.60 -9.66
N LYS A 47 2.37 21.53 -10.05
CA LYS A 47 2.68 20.72 -11.25
C LYS A 47 4.13 20.21 -11.29
N ASN A 48 4.76 20.06 -10.14
CA ASN A 48 6.15 19.64 -9.97
C ASN A 48 6.24 18.59 -8.85
N SER A 49 5.89 17.34 -9.17
CA SER A 49 5.92 16.25 -8.19
C SER A 49 7.33 16.03 -7.61
N LEU A 50 7.38 15.73 -6.31
CA LEU A 50 8.60 15.47 -5.55
C LEU A 50 9.29 14.15 -5.91
N ILE A 51 8.62 13.28 -6.68
CA ILE A 51 9.16 12.01 -7.12
C ILE A 51 9.84 12.20 -8.47
N PRO A 52 11.10 11.78 -8.67
CA PRO A 52 11.78 11.85 -9.96
C PRO A 52 11.01 11.11 -11.06
N LYS A 53 10.90 11.69 -12.26
CA LYS A 53 10.13 11.12 -13.39
C LYS A 53 10.53 9.69 -13.72
N GLU A 54 11.82 9.37 -13.69
CA GLU A 54 12.33 8.03 -14.00
C GLU A 54 11.80 6.98 -13.03
N LYS A 55 11.69 7.32 -11.73
CA LYS A 55 11.16 6.37 -10.73
C LYS A 55 9.65 6.20 -10.82
N ARG A 56 8.89 7.20 -11.31
CA ARG A 56 7.41 7.11 -11.34
C ARG A 56 6.88 5.94 -12.18
N LYS A 57 7.64 5.49 -13.19
CA LYS A 57 7.23 4.43 -14.11
C LYS A 57 7.36 3.03 -13.50
N THR A 58 8.34 2.84 -12.63
CA THR A 58 8.71 1.53 -12.09
C THR A 58 8.11 1.26 -10.71
N ARG A 59 7.81 2.33 -9.95
CA ARG A 59 7.27 2.23 -8.59
C ARG A 59 5.89 1.61 -8.53
N ARG A 60 5.78 0.57 -7.71
CA ARG A 60 4.57 -0.21 -7.51
C ARG A 60 4.25 -0.34 -6.02
N THR A 61 2.97 -0.40 -5.72
CA THR A 61 2.47 -0.65 -4.37
C THR A 61 1.79 -2.02 -4.33
N LEU A 62 2.06 -2.78 -3.28
CA LEU A 62 1.31 -3.97 -2.86
C LEU A 62 0.54 -3.66 -1.58
N LEU A 63 -0.77 -3.90 -1.58
CA LEU A 63 -1.61 -3.77 -0.40
C LEU A 63 -1.86 -5.14 0.22
N LEU A 64 -1.46 -5.32 1.47
CA LEU A 64 -1.81 -6.48 2.29
C LEU A 64 -2.80 -6.02 3.35
N SER A 65 -4.02 -6.56 3.34
CA SER A 65 -5.03 -6.16 4.32
C SER A 65 -5.85 -7.32 4.83
N ILE A 66 -6.15 -7.26 6.12
CA ILE A 66 -6.93 -8.27 6.82
C ILE A 66 -8.13 -7.64 7.51
N SER A 67 -9.21 -8.40 7.66
CA SER A 67 -10.40 -7.96 8.39
C SER A 67 -10.93 -9.07 9.29
N GLY A 68 -11.35 -8.71 10.49
CA GLY A 68 -11.94 -9.66 11.44
C GLY A 68 -13.30 -10.18 10.95
N MET A 69 -14.15 -9.29 10.46
CA MET A 69 -15.49 -9.61 9.93
C MET A 69 -15.43 -10.30 8.55
N ASN A 70 -16.56 -10.89 8.14
CA ASN A 70 -16.75 -11.49 6.81
C ASN A 70 -17.77 -10.72 5.95
N LEU A 71 -17.56 -9.41 5.72
CA LEU A 71 -18.48 -8.59 4.91
C LEU A 71 -17.90 -8.34 3.51
N PRO A 72 -18.76 -8.27 2.47
CA PRO A 72 -18.31 -8.06 1.10
C PRO A 72 -17.56 -6.73 0.90
N ASN A 73 -17.89 -5.71 1.70
CA ASN A 73 -17.38 -4.34 1.59
C ASN A 73 -16.29 -3.98 2.61
N ASN A 74 -15.73 -4.95 3.35
CA ASN A 74 -14.73 -4.70 4.41
C ASN A 74 -13.54 -3.85 3.96
N PHE A 75 -13.15 -3.94 2.70
CA PHE A 75 -11.94 -3.30 2.18
C PHE A 75 -12.21 -2.05 1.34
N ASP A 76 -13.45 -1.68 1.07
CA ASP A 76 -13.78 -0.61 0.12
C ASP A 76 -13.14 0.71 0.54
N GLY A 77 -13.26 1.08 1.82
CA GLY A 77 -12.66 2.28 2.39
C GLY A 77 -11.13 2.27 2.33
N ILE A 78 -10.50 1.11 2.60
CA ILE A 78 -9.04 0.96 2.49
C ILE A 78 -8.60 1.09 1.04
N LYS A 79 -9.24 0.39 0.10
CA LYS A 79 -8.86 0.41 -1.32
C LYS A 79 -8.91 1.82 -1.88
N ILE A 80 -9.97 2.57 -1.59
CA ILE A 80 -10.10 3.96 -2.02
C ILE A 80 -9.00 4.84 -1.39
N SER A 81 -8.79 4.72 -0.08
CA SER A 81 -7.80 5.52 0.64
C SER A 81 -6.37 5.25 0.16
N VAL A 82 -6.02 3.96 0.01
CA VAL A 82 -4.70 3.51 -0.45
C VAL A 82 -4.47 3.92 -1.90
N LYS A 83 -5.46 3.77 -2.78
CA LYS A 83 -5.36 4.21 -4.18
C LYS A 83 -5.10 5.72 -4.26
N ALA A 84 -5.87 6.52 -3.52
CA ALA A 84 -5.66 7.96 -3.47
C ALA A 84 -4.27 8.33 -2.92
N PHE A 85 -3.82 7.66 -1.86
CA PHE A 85 -2.47 7.87 -1.31
C PHE A 85 -1.37 7.50 -2.31
N CYS A 86 -1.50 6.35 -2.98
CA CYS A 86 -0.61 5.89 -4.05
C CYS A 86 -0.50 6.90 -5.20
N ASP A 87 -1.62 7.48 -5.60
CA ASP A 87 -1.66 8.52 -6.63
C ASP A 87 -0.93 9.78 -6.18
N ILE A 88 -1.10 10.21 -4.92
CA ILE A 88 -0.42 11.38 -4.35
C ILE A 88 1.11 11.21 -4.39
N ILE A 89 1.61 10.02 -4.06
CA ILE A 89 3.05 9.76 -3.94
C ILE A 89 3.68 9.18 -5.21
N ASP A 90 2.98 9.19 -6.36
CA ASP A 90 3.42 8.57 -7.62
C ASP A 90 3.98 7.14 -7.45
N CYS A 91 3.19 6.26 -6.84
CA CYS A 91 3.51 4.85 -6.64
C CYS A 91 2.26 4.00 -6.85
N LYS A 92 2.08 3.45 -8.06
CA LYS A 92 0.81 2.85 -8.50
C LYS A 92 0.45 1.61 -7.67
N LEU A 93 -0.78 1.54 -7.14
CA LEU A 93 -1.33 0.30 -6.58
C LEU A 93 -1.41 -0.75 -7.69
N SER A 94 -0.59 -1.79 -7.56
CA SER A 94 -0.36 -2.79 -8.60
C SER A 94 -1.01 -4.14 -8.28
N ASP A 95 -1.05 -4.51 -7.01
CA ASP A 95 -1.63 -5.76 -6.55
C ASP A 95 -2.10 -5.63 -5.09
N GLU A 96 -2.95 -6.55 -4.67
CA GLU A 96 -3.50 -6.63 -3.33
C GLU A 96 -3.69 -8.08 -2.87
N LEU A 97 -3.61 -8.29 -1.56
CA LEU A 97 -4.02 -9.51 -0.86
C LEU A 97 -4.96 -9.10 0.27
N LEU A 98 -6.22 -9.53 0.16
CA LEU A 98 -7.30 -9.09 1.03
C LEU A 98 -7.96 -10.30 1.70
N ILE A 99 -7.77 -10.46 3.01
CA ILE A 99 -8.21 -11.65 3.74
C ILE A 99 -9.33 -11.28 4.72
N ARG A 100 -10.51 -11.84 4.50
CA ARG A 100 -11.66 -11.68 5.39
C ARG A 100 -11.69 -12.72 6.49
N ASP A 101 -12.51 -12.43 7.49
CA ASP A 101 -12.94 -13.42 8.47
C ASP A 101 -11.76 -13.95 9.30
N MET A 102 -10.83 -13.04 9.67
CA MET A 102 -9.64 -13.38 10.45
C MET A 102 -9.96 -13.71 11.91
N ASP A 103 -11.09 -13.25 12.45
CA ASP A 103 -11.50 -13.61 13.81
C ASP A 103 -11.77 -15.13 13.94
N ASN A 104 -12.14 -15.78 12.82
CA ASN A 104 -12.32 -17.23 12.73
C ASN A 104 -11.07 -17.97 12.21
N LYS A 105 -10.12 -17.27 11.58
CA LYS A 105 -8.85 -17.83 11.05
C LYS A 105 -7.68 -17.55 11.99
N VAL A 106 -7.77 -18.10 13.21
CA VAL A 106 -6.78 -17.86 14.27
C VAL A 106 -5.47 -18.62 14.03
N ASP A 107 -5.57 -19.83 13.48
CA ASP A 107 -4.44 -20.73 13.21
C ASP A 107 -4.04 -20.66 11.73
N LEU A 108 -3.02 -19.86 11.41
CA LEU A 108 -2.54 -19.66 10.04
C LEU A 108 -1.87 -20.89 9.43
N ASP A 109 -1.42 -21.87 10.23
CA ASP A 109 -0.80 -23.10 9.72
C ASP A 109 -1.81 -23.94 8.92
N ARG A 110 -3.11 -23.73 9.17
CA ARG A 110 -4.21 -24.36 8.41
C ARG A 110 -4.46 -23.70 7.05
N TYR A 111 -3.80 -22.58 6.77
CA TYR A 111 -3.97 -21.80 5.54
C TYR A 111 -2.63 -21.61 4.82
N PRO A 112 -1.92 -22.69 4.46
CA PRO A 112 -0.61 -22.59 3.79
C PRO A 112 -0.70 -21.85 2.45
N ASP A 113 -1.83 -21.94 1.76
CA ASP A 113 -2.06 -21.23 0.50
C ASP A 113 -2.11 -19.71 0.69
N LEU A 114 -2.66 -19.21 1.80
CA LEU A 114 -2.67 -17.77 2.09
C LEU A 114 -1.25 -17.25 2.34
N MET A 115 -0.45 -18.02 3.08
CA MET A 115 0.95 -17.68 3.34
C MET A 115 1.78 -17.71 2.06
N LYS A 116 1.54 -18.71 1.21
CA LYS A 116 2.17 -18.84 -0.10
C LYS A 116 1.80 -17.67 -1.01
N GLU A 117 0.52 -17.29 -1.08
CA GLU A 117 0.07 -16.16 -1.89
C GLU A 117 0.71 -14.84 -1.44
N GLY A 118 0.80 -14.60 -0.13
CA GLY A 118 1.50 -13.43 0.43
C GLY A 118 2.98 -13.40 0.03
N PHE A 119 3.67 -14.54 0.10
CA PHE A 119 5.05 -14.68 -0.35
C PHE A 119 5.19 -14.42 -1.85
N ASP A 120 4.39 -15.08 -2.68
CA ASP A 120 4.45 -15.01 -4.13
C ASP A 120 4.22 -13.58 -4.63
N LYS A 121 3.25 -12.85 -4.05
CA LYS A 121 2.98 -11.44 -4.38
C LYS A 121 4.14 -10.52 -3.99
N GLY A 122 4.72 -10.73 -2.80
CA GLY A 122 5.92 -9.99 -2.37
C GLY A 122 7.12 -10.26 -3.28
N PHE A 123 7.34 -11.52 -3.64
CA PHE A 123 8.39 -11.94 -4.55
C PHE A 123 8.20 -11.36 -5.96
N ALA A 124 6.96 -11.35 -6.46
CA ALA A 124 6.62 -10.74 -7.76
C ALA A 124 6.90 -9.23 -7.77
N LEU A 125 6.58 -8.51 -6.68
CA LEU A 125 6.92 -7.09 -6.54
C LEU A 125 8.43 -6.87 -6.63
N GLY A 126 9.22 -7.64 -5.88
CA GLY A 126 10.68 -7.56 -5.91
C GLY A 126 11.27 -7.91 -7.29
N SER A 127 10.76 -8.97 -7.92
CA SER A 127 11.20 -9.41 -9.25
C SER A 127 10.93 -8.34 -10.32
N ALA A 128 9.80 -7.64 -10.22
CA ALA A 128 9.46 -6.56 -11.14
C ALA A 128 10.42 -5.36 -11.05
N LEU A 129 11.07 -5.15 -9.90
CA LEU A 129 12.09 -4.12 -9.74
C LEU A 129 13.40 -4.47 -10.43
N VAL A 130 13.82 -5.74 -10.36
CA VAL A 130 15.08 -6.21 -10.98
C VAL A 130 14.95 -6.28 -12.51
N SER A 131 13.75 -6.58 -13.00
CA SER A 131 13.47 -6.72 -14.44
C SER A 131 13.44 -5.40 -15.21
N HIS A 132 13.39 -4.26 -14.51
CA HIS A 132 13.31 -2.91 -15.10
C HIS A 132 14.39 -1.98 -14.48
N PRO A 133 15.68 -2.17 -14.83
CA PRO A 133 16.76 -1.31 -14.37
C PRO A 133 16.65 0.13 -14.90
#